data_AF-A0A6A7ZJ47-F1
#
_entry.id   AF-A0A6A7ZJ47-F1
#
_cell.length_a   1.000
_cell.length_b   1.000
_cell.length_c   1.000
_cell.angle_alpha   90.00
_cell.angle_beta   90.00
_cell.angle_gamma   90.00
#
_symmetry.space_group_name_H-M   'P 1'
#
loop_
_entity.id
_entity.type
_entity.pdbx_description
1 polymer ?
#
loop_
_entity_poly.entity_id
_entity_poly.type
_entity_poly.pdbx_seq_one_letter_code
_entity_poly.pdbx_strand_id
1 'polypeptide(L)'
;MNEPDQGYIFNPADLVEYAMDKPIGAARAALAVALEKADVHVDIVIEALSENMELNQGFLKELSGALRENPSKVLGGMPNRIKGRQFERDIGL
;
A
#
# COMPACT_ATOMS: atom_id res chain seq x y z
N MET A 1 -3.72 30.55 -23.79
CA MET A 1 -3.56 30.14 -22.36
C MET A 1 -3.11 28.70 -22.42
N ASN A 2 -1.82 28.44 -22.16
CA ASN A 2 -1.33 27.06 -22.11
C ASN A 2 -1.64 26.55 -20.70
N GLU A 3 -2.64 25.69 -20.58
CA GLU A 3 -2.80 24.84 -19.40
C GLU A 3 -1.49 24.06 -19.23
N PRO A 4 -0.80 24.12 -18.08
CA PRO A 4 0.27 23.18 -17.87
C PRO A 4 -0.42 21.84 -17.63
N ASP A 5 -0.32 20.95 -18.60
CA ASP A 5 -0.47 19.50 -18.44
C ASP A 5 0.58 19.08 -17.39
N GLN A 6 0.23 19.30 -16.12
CA GLN A 6 0.97 18.85 -14.97
C GLN A 6 0.52 17.41 -14.77
N GLY A 7 1.01 16.52 -15.65
CA GLY A 7 1.03 15.09 -15.40
C GLY A 7 1.82 14.83 -14.13
N TYR A 8 1.23 15.11 -12.98
CA TYR A 8 1.76 14.71 -11.69
C TYR A 8 1.77 13.19 -11.72
N ILE A 9 2.95 12.62 -11.98
CA ILE A 9 3.18 11.19 -11.86
C ILE A 9 3.06 10.91 -10.36
N PHE A 10 1.83 10.61 -9.93
CA PHE A 10 1.52 10.30 -8.56
C PHE A 10 2.33 9.04 -8.20
N ASN A 11 3.34 9.21 -7.36
CA ASN A 11 4.10 8.08 -6.89
C ASN A 11 3.24 7.36 -5.83
N PRO A 12 2.92 6.07 -6.01
CA PRO A 12 2.07 5.35 -5.06
C PRO A 12 2.62 5.36 -3.64
N ALA A 13 3.93 5.54 -3.46
CA ALA A 13 4.55 5.72 -2.16
C ALA A 13 4.06 6.97 -1.39
N ASP A 14 3.83 8.09 -2.08
CA ASP A 14 3.31 9.32 -1.47
C ASP A 14 1.88 9.13 -0.95
N LEU A 15 1.07 8.30 -1.60
CA LEU A 15 -0.27 7.93 -1.12
C LEU A 15 -0.21 7.06 0.14
N VAL A 16 0.81 6.20 0.27
CA VAL A 16 1.04 5.43 1.50
C VAL A 16 1.44 6.34 2.64
N GLU A 17 2.36 7.29 2.40
CA GLU A 17 2.74 8.29 3.41
C GLU A 17 1.56 9.15 3.82
N TYR A 18 0.72 9.57 2.86
CA TYR A 18 -0.53 10.26 3.14
C TYR A 18 -1.48 9.41 4.00
N ALA A 19 -1.57 8.11 3.74
CA ALA A 19 -2.43 7.19 4.50
C ALA A 19 -2.01 7.01 5.97
N MET A 20 -0.72 7.22 6.30
CA MET A 20 -0.19 7.07 7.67
C MET A 20 -0.82 8.03 8.69
N ASP A 21 -1.25 9.21 8.25
CA ASP A 21 -1.80 10.28 9.09
C ASP A 21 -3.34 10.36 9.05
N LYS A 22 -3.98 9.44 8.31
CA LYS A 22 -5.40 9.55 7.96
C LYS A 22 -6.26 8.50 8.65
N PRO A 23 -7.55 8.79 8.90
CA PRO A 23 -8.47 7.78 9.42
C PRO A 23 -8.58 6.61 8.44
N ILE A 24 -8.90 5.42 8.97
CA ILE A 24 -8.95 4.14 8.22
C ILE A 24 -9.70 4.25 6.88
N GLY A 25 -10.82 4.99 6.83
CA GLY A 25 -11.58 5.19 5.59
C GLY A 25 -10.79 5.91 4.48
N ALA A 26 -10.07 6.99 4.84
CA ALA A 26 -9.24 7.74 3.90
C ALA A 26 -7.94 6.98 3.56
N ALA A 27 -7.35 6.31 4.56
CA ALA A 27 -6.21 5.42 4.35
C ALA A 27 -6.54 4.30 3.37
N ARG A 28 -7.74 3.69 3.47
CA ARG A 28 -8.22 2.64 2.55
C ARG A 28 -8.29 3.13 1.11
N ALA A 29 -8.86 4.30 0.88
CA ALA A 29 -8.96 4.86 -0.45
C ALA A 29 -7.56 5.16 -1.05
N ALA A 30 -6.67 5.76 -0.25
CA ALA A 30 -5.31 6.06 -0.68
C ALA A 30 -4.51 4.78 -0.99
N LEU A 31 -4.61 3.75 -0.13
CA LEU A 31 -3.96 2.46 -0.33
C LEU A 31 -4.52 1.69 -1.52
N ALA A 32 -5.83 1.76 -1.78
CA ALA A 32 -6.43 1.12 -2.95
C ALA A 32 -5.88 1.69 -4.27
N VAL A 33 -5.68 3.02 -4.33
CA VAL A 33 -5.08 3.67 -5.49
C VAL A 33 -3.58 3.37 -5.58
N ALA A 34 -2.87 3.43 -4.45
CA ALA A 34 -1.43 3.14 -4.39
C ALA A 34 -1.09 1.72 -4.85
N LEU A 35 -1.95 0.76 -4.50
CA LEU A 35 -1.73 -0.67 -4.73
C LEU A 35 -2.45 -1.19 -5.98
N GLU A 36 -3.10 -0.34 -6.77
CA GLU A 36 -3.84 -0.73 -7.99
C GLU A 36 -2.98 -1.57 -8.95
N LYS A 37 -1.67 -1.24 -9.03
CA LYS A 37 -0.70 -1.89 -9.93
C LYS A 37 0.29 -2.79 -9.19
N ALA A 38 0.08 -3.01 -7.90
CA ALA A 38 0.96 -3.80 -7.05
C ALA A 38 0.53 -5.27 -7.00
N ASP A 39 1.50 -6.15 -6.80
CA ASP A 39 1.30 -7.60 -6.62
C ASP A 39 0.76 -7.97 -5.22
N VAL A 40 0.09 -7.03 -4.54
CA VAL A 40 -0.45 -7.23 -3.20
C VAL A 40 -1.89 -6.74 -3.12
N HIS A 41 -2.77 -7.54 -2.52
CA HIS A 41 -4.17 -7.14 -2.38
C HIS A 41 -4.35 -6.10 -1.28
N VAL A 42 -5.07 -5.02 -1.61
CA VAL A 42 -5.37 -3.94 -0.65
C VAL A 42 -6.08 -4.44 0.60
N ASP A 43 -7.01 -5.40 0.53
CA ASP A 43 -7.71 -5.84 1.75
C ASP A 43 -6.76 -6.57 2.72
N ILE A 44 -5.72 -7.26 2.24
CA ILE A 44 -4.71 -7.88 3.13
C ILE A 44 -3.92 -6.81 3.87
N VAL A 45 -3.54 -5.76 3.16
CA VAL A 45 -2.85 -4.59 3.72
C VAL A 45 -3.74 -3.91 4.76
N ILE A 46 -5.02 -3.69 4.45
CA ILE A 46 -5.97 -3.04 5.36
C ILE A 46 -6.28 -3.89 6.59
N GLU A 47 -6.45 -5.19 6.42
CA GLU A 47 -6.69 -6.11 7.53
C GLU A 47 -5.51 -6.12 8.50
N ALA A 48 -4.29 -6.19 7.96
CA ALA A 48 -3.08 -6.09 8.77
C ALA A 48 -2.96 -4.74 9.49
N LEU A 49 -3.40 -3.65 8.85
CA LEU A 49 -3.46 -2.33 9.47
C LEU A 49 -4.50 -2.25 10.60
N SER A 50 -5.63 -2.94 10.46
CA SER A 50 -6.68 -2.92 11.47
C SER A 50 -6.31 -3.69 12.74
N GLU A 51 -5.40 -4.66 12.66
CA GLU A 51 -5.08 -5.54 13.79
C GLU A 51 -4.08 -4.95 14.79
N ASN A 52 -3.21 -4.01 14.39
CA ASN A 52 -2.19 -3.51 15.31
C ASN A 52 -1.61 -2.13 14.94
N MET A 53 -2.09 -1.08 15.61
CA MET A 53 -1.72 0.32 15.33
C MET A 53 -0.22 0.64 15.42
N GLU A 54 0.54 -0.01 16.31
CA GLU A 54 2.00 0.22 16.43
C GLU A 54 2.79 -0.45 15.30
N LEU A 55 2.36 -1.64 14.87
CA LEU A 55 2.97 -2.33 13.73
C LEU A 55 2.67 -1.62 12.41
N ASN A 56 1.62 -0.79 12.35
CA ASN A 56 1.21 -0.06 11.15
C ASN A 56 2.24 0.93 10.65
N GLN A 57 2.92 1.68 11.53
CA GLN A 57 3.86 2.68 11.06
C GLN A 57 5.10 2.06 10.41
N GLY A 58 5.63 0.99 11.00
CA GLY A 58 6.73 0.23 10.42
C GLY A 58 6.33 -0.43 9.10
N PHE A 59 5.15 -1.06 9.07
CA PHE A 59 4.61 -1.68 7.88
C PHE A 59 4.36 -0.69 6.72
N LEU A 60 3.73 0.45 7.00
CA LEU A 60 3.48 1.48 5.99
C LEU A 60 4.79 2.08 5.45
N LYS A 61 5.83 2.17 6.29
CA LYS A 61 7.16 2.61 5.86
C LYS A 61 7.82 1.60 4.92
N GLU A 62 7.73 0.30 5.22
CA GLU A 62 8.21 -0.77 4.33
C GLU A 62 7.41 -0.78 3.02
N LEU A 63 6.09 -0.57 3.10
CA LEU A 63 5.20 -0.49 1.93
C LEU A 63 5.55 0.68 1.02
N SER A 64 5.74 1.87 1.59
CA SER A 64 6.19 3.05 0.85
C SER A 64 7.57 2.81 0.21
N GLY A 65 8.51 2.21 0.94
CA GLY A 65 9.83 1.85 0.42
C GLY A 65 9.77 0.89 -0.76
N ALA A 66 9.00 -0.19 -0.64
CA ALA A 66 8.81 -1.18 -1.69
C ALA A 66 8.14 -0.58 -2.94
N LEU A 67 7.16 0.31 -2.76
CA LEU A 67 6.52 1.04 -3.86
C LEU A 67 7.47 2.00 -4.57
N ARG A 68 8.38 2.66 -3.84
CA ARG A 68 9.42 3.52 -4.45
C ARG A 68 10.44 2.72 -5.25
N GLU A 69 10.82 1.53 -4.78
CA GLU A 69 11.78 0.68 -5.48
C GLU A 69 11.15 0.04 -6.72
N ASN A 70 10.01 -0.63 -6.55
CA ASN A 70 9.28 -1.25 -7.65
C ASN A 70 7.79 -1.41 -7.31
N PRO A 71 6.92 -0.54 -7.87
CA PRO A 71 5.50 -0.58 -7.54
C PRO A 71 4.79 -1.85 -8.03
N SER A 72 5.39 -2.62 -8.95
CA SER A 72 4.85 -3.90 -9.42
C SER A 72 5.34 -5.11 -8.64
N LYS A 73 6.34 -4.98 -7.76
CA LYS A 73 6.93 -6.11 -6.99
C LYS A 73 6.95 -5.85 -5.49
N VAL A 74 5.90 -5.22 -4.99
CA VAL A 74 5.77 -4.81 -3.59
C VAL A 74 5.78 -5.99 -2.63
N LEU A 75 5.15 -7.12 -3.00
CA LEU A 75 5.03 -8.31 -2.16
C LEU A 75 6.40 -8.83 -1.68
N GLY A 76 7.46 -8.70 -2.48
CA GLY A 76 8.82 -9.11 -2.13
C GLY A 76 9.38 -8.38 -0.91
N GLY A 77 9.06 -7.09 -0.76
CA GLY A 77 9.45 -6.23 0.35
C GLY A 77 8.51 -6.28 1.55
N MET A 78 7.44 -7.08 1.50
CA MET A 78 6.48 -7.16 2.61
C MET A 78 6.92 -8.14 3.71
N PRO A 79 6.47 -7.94 4.96
CA PRO A 79 6.72 -8.88 6.05
C PRO A 79 6.04 -10.24 5.80
N ASN A 80 6.63 -11.32 6.35
CA ASN A 80 6.19 -12.70 6.12
C ASN A 80 4.72 -12.96 6.45
N ARG A 81 4.15 -12.23 7.42
CA ARG A 81 2.73 -12.30 7.74
C ARG A 81 1.84 -11.90 6.56
N ILE A 82 2.20 -10.83 5.86
CA ILE A 82 1.45 -10.32 4.69
C ILE A 82 1.61 -11.26 3.51
N LYS A 83 2.83 -11.75 3.30
CA LYS A 83 3.11 -12.80 2.30
C LYS A 83 2.26 -14.05 2.54
N GLY A 84 2.18 -14.49 3.79
CA GLY A 84 1.34 -15.61 4.22
C GLY A 84 -0.14 -15.37 3.90
N ARG A 85 -0.69 -14.24 4.34
CA ARG A 85 -2.11 -13.92 4.06
C ARG A 85 -2.44 -13.71 2.59
N GLN A 86 -1.53 -13.10 1.84
CA GLN A 86 -1.67 -12.97 0.40
C GLN A 86 -1.70 -14.36 -0.26
N PHE A 87 -0.83 -15.26 0.19
CA PHE A 87 -0.82 -16.65 -0.29
C PHE A 87 -2.10 -17.40 0.09
N GLU A 88 -2.56 -17.31 1.35
CA GLU A 88 -3.83 -17.90 1.81
C GLU A 88 -5.01 -17.45 0.95
N ARG A 89 -5.09 -16.14 0.68
CA ARG A 89 -6.10 -15.56 -0.21
C ARG A 89 -5.98 -16.05 -1.66
N ASP A 90 -4.78 -16.16 -2.20
CA ASP A 90 -4.54 -16.61 -3.58
C ASP A 90 -4.97 -18.08 -3.78
N ILE A 91 -4.81 -18.91 -2.75
CA ILE A 91 -5.26 -20.31 -2.75
C ILE A 91 -6.70 -20.52 -2.26
N GLY A 92 -7.42 -19.44 -1.91
CA GLY A 92 -8.83 -19.48 -1.52
C GLY A 92 -9.11 -20.07 -0.13
N LEU A 93 -8.15 -20.02 0.79
CA LEU A 93 -8.29 -20.38 2.20
C LEU A 93 -8.69 -19.17 3.05
#